data_AF-A0A5J9TKV2-F1
#
_entry.id   AF-A0A5J9TKV2-F1
#
_cell.length_a   1.000
_cell.length_b   1.000
_cell.length_c   1.000
_cell.angle_alpha   90.00
_cell.angle_beta   90.00
_cell.angle_gamma   90.00
#
_symmetry.space_group_name_H-M   'P 1'
#
loop_
_entity.id
_entity.type
_entity.pdbx_description
1 polymer ?
#
loop_
_entity_poly.entity_id
_entity_poly.type
_entity_poly.pdbx_seq_one_letter_code
_entity_poly.pdbx_strand_id
1 'polypeptide(L)'
;QLQDVTTVASNVKILAIHNYNLSLDMVICLIQSFAYLEKLYIQTSNVPGGNNFWRCKHRALIKRLDICLKTIVLKNYRDVKSQVNFATFFVLNAKMLELWYLRADPTMTLGSFVQSRKTYFSWRKGPQE
;
A
#
# COMPACT_ATOMS: atom_id res chain seq x y z
N GLN A 1 -24.96 16.10 19.36
CA GLN A 1 -25.17 15.85 17.92
C GLN A 1 -23.86 15.30 17.36
N LEU A 2 -23.84 14.03 16.95
CA LEU A 2 -22.62 13.30 16.52
C LEU A 2 -22.72 12.84 15.04
N GLN A 3 -23.71 13.36 14.31
CA GLN A 3 -24.06 12.88 12.97
C GLN A 3 -23.26 13.57 11.85
N ASP A 4 -22.62 14.72 12.12
CA ASP A 4 -21.92 15.48 11.07
C ASP A 4 -20.52 14.97 10.77
N VAL A 5 -19.75 14.53 11.78
CA VAL A 5 -18.35 14.12 11.60
C VAL A 5 -18.24 12.77 10.88
N THR A 6 -19.13 11.83 11.18
CA THR A 6 -19.18 10.51 10.53
C THR A 6 -19.61 10.61 9.07
N THR A 7 -20.52 11.52 8.74
CA THR A 7 -21.05 11.72 7.37
C THR A 7 -19.99 12.31 6.44
N VAL A 8 -19.14 13.23 6.94
CA VAL A 8 -18.05 13.81 6.14
C VAL A 8 -16.95 12.78 5.88
N ALA A 9 -16.59 11.96 6.89
CA ALA A 9 -15.59 10.91 6.71
C ALA A 9 -16.05 9.83 5.71
N SER A 10 -17.35 9.51 5.64
CA SER A 10 -17.86 8.55 4.66
C SER A 10 -17.75 9.01 3.20
N ASN A 11 -17.53 10.29 2.90
CA ASN A 11 -17.41 10.75 1.50
C ASN A 11 -15.98 10.76 0.96
N VAL A 12 -14.99 10.39 1.77
CA VAL A 12 -13.58 10.38 1.35
C VAL A 12 -13.31 9.19 0.43
N LYS A 13 -13.25 9.47 -0.88
CA LYS A 13 -12.87 8.49 -1.91
C LYS A 13 -11.38 8.49 -2.24
N ILE A 14 -10.69 9.59 -1.94
CA ILE A 14 -9.28 9.79 -2.25
C ILE A 14 -8.57 10.27 -1.00
N LEU A 15 -7.52 9.57 -0.60
CA LEU A 15 -6.69 9.94 0.54
C LEU A 15 -5.23 10.03 0.10
N ALA A 16 -4.59 11.12 0.48
CA ALA A 16 -3.15 11.30 0.32
C ALA A 16 -2.51 11.43 1.70
N ILE A 17 -1.48 10.60 1.96
CA ILE A 17 -0.73 10.63 3.20
C ILE A 17 0.75 10.83 2.92
N HIS A 18 1.36 11.71 3.71
CA HIS A 18 2.80 11.85 3.80
C HIS A 18 3.22 11.38 5.18
N ASN A 19 4.01 10.30 5.25
CA ASN A 19 4.47 9.76 6.52
C ASN A 19 5.97 9.53 6.47
N TYR A 20 6.67 9.83 7.57
CA TYR A 20 8.09 9.55 7.68
C TYR A 20 8.37 8.04 7.58
N ASN A 21 7.60 7.20 8.28
CA ASN A 21 7.77 5.74 8.30
C ASN A 21 6.52 5.02 7.78
N LEU A 22 6.69 4.14 6.78
CA LEU A 22 5.59 3.32 6.25
C LEU A 22 5.17 2.25 7.26
N SER A 23 3.95 2.36 7.79
CA SER A 23 3.33 1.37 8.68
C SER A 23 2.07 0.82 8.05
N LEU A 24 2.00 -0.51 7.89
CA LEU A 24 0.79 -1.15 7.38
C LEU A 24 -0.39 -0.96 8.35
N ASP A 25 -0.14 -1.01 9.66
CA ASP A 25 -1.17 -0.86 10.69
C ASP A 25 -1.89 0.48 10.56
N MET A 26 -1.11 1.55 10.36
CA MET A 26 -1.65 2.90 10.16
C MET A 26 -2.54 2.94 8.93
N VAL A 27 -2.09 2.35 7.82
CA VAL A 27 -2.87 2.35 6.57
C VAL A 27 -4.15 1.52 6.70
N ILE A 28 -4.11 0.39 7.42
CA ILE A 28 -5.31 -0.40 7.70
C ILE A 28 -6.31 0.41 8.53
N CYS A 29 -5.87 1.11 9.58
CA CYS A 29 -6.74 1.97 10.37
C CYS A 29 -7.39 3.09 9.52
N LEU A 30 -6.64 3.67 8.59
CA LEU A 30 -7.18 4.67 7.66
C LEU A 30 -8.24 4.06 6.73
N ILE A 31 -7.97 2.90 6.11
CA ILE A 31 -8.94 2.22 5.25
C ILE A 31 -10.23 1.89 6.02
N GLN A 32 -10.11 1.45 7.27
CA GLN A 32 -11.27 1.17 8.13
C GLN A 32 -12.06 2.44 8.49
N SER A 33 -11.41 3.60 8.52
CA SER A 33 -12.05 4.87 8.84
C SER A 33 -12.83 5.46 7.65
N PHE A 34 -12.50 5.03 6.42
CA PHE A 34 -13.05 5.57 5.18
C PHE A 34 -13.72 4.46 4.35
N ALA A 35 -15.02 4.25 4.60
CA ALA A 35 -15.78 3.15 4.00
C ALA A 35 -15.80 3.15 2.45
N TYR A 36 -15.59 4.29 1.81
CA TYR A 36 -15.64 4.45 0.35
C TYR A 36 -14.29 4.83 -0.26
N LEU A 37 -13.19 4.55 0.44
CA LEU A 37 -11.86 4.90 -0.06
C LEU A 37 -11.49 4.06 -1.29
N GLU A 38 -11.39 4.71 -2.45
CA GLU A 38 -11.05 4.08 -3.72
C GLU A 38 -9.58 4.30 -4.09
N LYS A 39 -8.99 5.44 -3.71
CA LYS A 39 -7.62 5.82 -4.09
C LYS A 39 -6.78 6.22 -2.90
N LEU A 40 -5.60 5.61 -2.78
CA LEU A 40 -4.64 5.91 -1.71
C LEU A 40 -3.29 6.31 -2.30
N TYR A 41 -2.85 7.54 -1.98
CA TYR A 41 -1.55 8.06 -2.34
C TYR A 41 -0.67 8.13 -1.10
N ILE A 42 0.51 7.53 -1.17
CA ILE A 42 1.44 7.41 -0.06
C ILE A 42 2.77 7.98 -0.49
N GLN A 43 3.29 8.92 0.30
CA GLN A 43 4.65 9.39 0.17
C GLN A 43 5.40 9.13 1.47
N THR A 44 6.58 8.53 1.35
CA THR A 44 7.42 8.14 2.48
C THR A 44 8.74 8.88 2.45
N SER A 45 9.18 9.44 3.58
CA SER A 45 10.44 10.20 3.65
C SER A 45 11.64 9.33 4.05
N ASN A 46 11.39 8.22 4.75
CA ASN A 46 12.43 7.31 5.24
C ASN A 46 12.26 5.87 4.72
N VAL A 47 13.38 5.14 4.67
CA VAL A 47 13.36 3.68 4.46
C VAL A 47 12.74 3.05 5.72
N PRO A 48 11.65 2.28 5.61
CA PRO A 48 11.05 1.68 6.80
C PRO A 48 12.01 0.64 7.38
N GLY A 49 12.57 0.92 8.56
CA GLY A 49 13.40 -0.01 9.34
C GLY A 49 12.59 -1.09 10.07
N GLY A 50 11.27 -1.15 9.85
CA GLY A 50 10.37 -2.12 10.48
C GLY A 50 10.11 -3.33 9.59
N ASN A 51 10.13 -4.52 10.19
CA ASN A 51 9.59 -5.71 9.54
C ASN A 51 8.07 -5.65 9.58
N ASN A 52 7.43 -5.37 8.44
CA ASN A 52 5.97 -5.47 8.26
C ASN A 52 5.51 -6.94 8.42
N PHE A 53 5.51 -7.48 9.65
CA PHE A 53 5.10 -8.86 9.99
C PHE A 53 3.56 -8.99 10.05
N TRP A 54 2.92 -8.64 8.96
CA TRP A 54 1.46 -8.50 8.92
C TRP A 54 0.71 -9.84 8.94
N ARG A 55 1.36 -10.94 8.50
CA ARG A 55 0.74 -12.25 8.35
C ARG A 55 0.27 -12.88 9.67
N CYS A 56 0.98 -12.64 10.78
CA CYS A 56 0.60 -13.17 12.09
C CYS A 56 -0.36 -12.22 12.83
N LYS A 57 -0.08 -10.91 12.80
CA LYS A 57 -0.82 -9.90 13.58
C LYS A 57 -2.22 -9.59 13.04
N HIS A 58 -2.40 -9.63 11.71
CA HIS A 58 -3.65 -9.16 11.08
C HIS A 58 -4.49 -10.29 10.47
N ARG A 59 -4.21 -11.57 10.77
CA ARG A 59 -4.91 -12.70 10.12
C ARG A 59 -6.44 -12.64 10.28
N ALA A 60 -6.93 -12.22 11.45
CA ALA A 60 -8.36 -12.04 11.71
C ALA A 60 -8.93 -10.77 11.04
N LEU A 61 -8.15 -9.69 11.00
CA LEU A 61 -8.51 -8.44 10.35
C LEU A 61 -8.61 -8.61 8.83
N ILE A 62 -7.64 -9.28 8.21
CA ILE A 62 -7.61 -9.58 6.77
C ILE A 62 -8.87 -10.33 6.31
N LYS A 63 -9.37 -11.28 7.11
CA LYS A 63 -10.59 -12.01 6.78
C LYS A 63 -11.85 -11.14 6.77
N ARG A 64 -11.84 -10.01 7.50
CA ARG A 64 -13.00 -9.13 7.68
C ARG A 64 -12.89 -7.82 6.89
N LEU A 65 -11.67 -7.45 6.50
CA LEU A 65 -11.40 -6.18 5.83
C LEU A 65 -11.76 -6.32 4.35
N ASP A 66 -12.85 -5.69 3.95
CA ASP A 66 -13.16 -5.52 2.53
C ASP A 66 -12.44 -4.27 2.02
N ILE A 67 -11.29 -4.49 1.37
CA ILE A 67 -10.47 -3.39 0.84
C ILE A 67 -11.01 -3.03 -0.56
N CYS A 68 -11.82 -1.98 -0.64
CA CYS A 68 -12.38 -1.45 -1.89
C CYS A 68 -11.42 -0.54 -2.67
N LEU A 69 -10.14 -0.51 -2.31
CA LEU A 69 -9.13 0.30 -2.99
C LEU A 69 -8.93 -0.19 -4.43
N LYS A 70 -9.09 0.72 -5.39
CA LYS A 70 -8.83 0.51 -6.82
C LYS A 70 -7.46 0.98 -7.23
N THR A 71 -6.95 2.03 -6.59
CA THR A 71 -5.66 2.62 -6.94
C THR A 71 -4.81 2.86 -5.70
N ILE A 72 -3.57 2.40 -5.76
CA ILE A 72 -2.58 2.70 -4.73
C ILE A 72 -1.30 3.20 -5.39
N VAL A 73 -0.83 4.36 -4.91
CA VAL A 73 0.40 4.99 -5.37
C VAL A 73 1.38 5.09 -4.22
N LEU A 74 2.53 4.45 -4.34
CA LEU A 74 3.62 4.56 -3.36
C LEU A 74 4.79 5.30 -3.99
N LYS A 75 5.07 6.50 -3.49
CA LYS A 75 6.25 7.29 -3.83
C LYS A 75 7.42 6.94 -2.91
N ASN A 76 8.63 7.13 -3.45
CA ASN A 76 9.90 6.80 -2.81
C ASN A 76 10.02 5.30 -2.51
N TYR A 77 9.61 4.49 -3.49
CA TYR A 77 9.87 3.06 -3.46
C TYR A 77 11.38 2.81 -3.65
N ARG A 78 11.99 2.09 -2.71
CA ARG A 78 13.44 1.81 -2.61
C ARG A 78 13.74 0.31 -2.58
N ASP A 79 12.75 -0.51 -2.95
CA ASP A 79 12.88 -1.98 -3.05
C ASP A 79 13.36 -2.67 -1.77
N VAL A 80 13.02 -2.12 -0.61
CA VAL A 80 13.33 -2.73 0.68
C VAL A 80 12.24 -3.70 1.10
N LYS A 81 12.64 -4.74 1.83
CA LYS A 81 11.75 -5.85 2.27
C LYS A 81 10.45 -5.36 2.90
N SER A 82 10.50 -4.27 3.66
CA SER A 82 9.32 -3.66 4.29
C SER A 82 8.31 -3.13 3.27
N GLN A 83 8.75 -2.44 2.22
CA GLN A 83 7.91 -1.95 1.14
C GLN A 83 7.40 -3.08 0.24
N VAL A 84 8.23 -4.10 -0.03
CA VAL A 84 7.80 -5.31 -0.75
C VAL A 84 6.67 -5.99 0.02
N ASN A 85 6.86 -6.26 1.31
CA ASN A 85 5.83 -6.88 2.16
C ASN A 85 4.55 -6.04 2.23
N PHE A 86 4.67 -4.72 2.23
CA PHE A 86 3.54 -3.79 2.18
C PHE A 86 2.78 -3.92 0.85
N ALA A 87 3.47 -3.90 -0.29
CA ALA A 87 2.84 -4.07 -1.60
C ALA A 87 2.18 -5.45 -1.72
N THR A 88 2.87 -6.51 -1.28
CA THR A 88 2.32 -7.88 -1.27
C THR A 88 1.04 -7.98 -0.47
N PHE A 89 0.90 -7.25 0.65
CA PHE A 89 -0.35 -7.24 1.41
C PHE A 89 -1.53 -6.78 0.55
N PHE A 90 -1.40 -5.65 -0.15
CA PHE A 90 -2.51 -5.13 -0.93
C PHE A 90 -2.81 -5.96 -2.17
N VAL A 91 -1.78 -6.44 -2.87
CA VAL A 91 -1.99 -7.34 -4.02
C VAL A 91 -2.77 -8.59 -3.63
N LEU A 92 -2.53 -9.15 -2.43
CA LEU A 92 -3.21 -10.36 -1.97
C LEU A 92 -4.60 -10.11 -1.38
N ASN A 93 -4.90 -8.91 -0.89
CA ASN A 93 -6.10 -8.65 -0.08
C ASN A 93 -7.04 -7.59 -0.64
N ALA A 94 -6.58 -6.72 -1.54
CA ALA A 94 -7.41 -5.70 -2.20
C ALA A 94 -7.97 -6.24 -3.52
N LYS A 95 -9.16 -6.86 -3.43
CA LYS A 95 -9.80 -7.53 -4.57
C LYS A 95 -10.17 -6.60 -5.73
N MET A 96 -10.41 -5.32 -5.42
CA MET A 96 -10.76 -4.30 -6.42
C MET A 96 -9.55 -3.54 -6.96
N LEU A 97 -8.33 -3.95 -6.61
CA LEU A 97 -7.12 -3.22 -6.99
C LEU A 97 -6.85 -3.36 -8.50
N GLU A 98 -7.14 -2.29 -9.23
CA GLU A 98 -6.92 -2.19 -10.68
C GLU A 98 -5.52 -1.66 -11.00
N LEU A 99 -5.02 -0.72 -10.19
CA LEU A 99 -3.76 -0.03 -10.43
C LEU A 99 -2.88 0.03 -9.18
N TRP A 100 -1.66 -0.49 -9.31
CA TRP A 100 -0.60 -0.31 -8.33
C TRP A 100 0.59 0.41 -8.99
N TYR A 101 0.90 1.61 -8.51
CA TYR A 101 1.98 2.43 -9.08
C TYR A 101 3.08 2.68 -8.05
N LEU A 102 4.27 2.17 -8.33
CA LEU A 102 5.48 2.38 -7.54
C LEU A 102 6.34 3.45 -8.22
N ARG A 103 6.58 4.55 -7.52
CA ARG A 103 7.49 5.60 -8.00
C ARG A 103 8.80 5.53 -7.23
N ALA A 104 9.87 5.20 -7.95
CA ALA A 104 11.23 5.30 -7.44
C ALA A 104 11.59 6.75 -7.12
N ASP A 105 12.40 6.96 -6.09
CA ASP A 105 12.98 8.26 -5.80
C ASP A 105 14.10 8.55 -6.80
N PRO A 106 14.02 9.62 -7.63
CA PRO A 106 15.05 9.94 -8.60
C PRO A 106 16.37 10.39 -7.97
N THR A 107 16.40 10.68 -6.67
CA THR A 107 17.63 11.10 -5.96
C THR A 107 18.52 9.93 -5.52
N MET A 108 18.05 8.68 -5.64
CA MET A 108 18.90 7.50 -5.45
C MET A 108 19.70 7.23 -6.73
N THR A 109 21.02 7.13 -6.58
CA THR A 109 21.94 6.85 -7.69
C THR A 109 21.55 5.57 -8.43
N LEU A 110 21.56 5.64 -9.76
CA LEU A 110 21.13 4.60 -10.72
C LEU A 110 21.74 3.20 -10.49
N GLY A 111 22.88 3.11 -9.78
CA GLY A 111 23.62 1.88 -9.53
C GLY A 111 22.88 0.81 -8.70
N SER A 112 22.02 1.20 -7.75
CA SER A 112 21.28 0.21 -6.93
C SER A 112 20.02 -0.31 -7.62
N PHE A 113 19.55 0.35 -8.69
CA PHE A 113 18.27 0.05 -9.33
C PHE A 113 18.37 -1.08 -10.39
N VAL A 114 19.54 -1.21 -11.04
CA VAL A 114 19.74 -2.18 -12.14
C VAL A 114 19.86 -3.62 -11.62
N GLN A 115 20.25 -3.82 -10.36
CA GLN A 115 20.43 -5.17 -9.79
C GLN A 115 19.09 -5.87 -9.49
N SER A 116 18.06 -5.13 -9.06
CA SER A 116 16.76 -5.72 -8.69
C SER A 116 15.86 -6.08 -9.89
N ARG A 117 16.18 -5.61 -11.10
CA ARG A 117 15.34 -5.85 -12.30
C ARG A 117 15.32 -7.31 -12.74
N LYS A 118 16.37 -8.08 -12.46
CA LYS A 118 16.47 -9.49 -12.90
C LYS A 118 15.69 -10.47 -12.01
N THR A 119 15.39 -10.12 -10.76
CA THR A 119 14.83 -11.08 -9.79
C THR A 119 13.30 -11.04 -9.68
N TYR A 120 12.64 -9.93 -10.05
CA TYR A 120 11.21 -9.73 -9.73
C TYR A 120 10.26 -9.55 -10.93
N PHE A 121 10.76 -9.28 -12.14
CA PHE A 121 9.90 -9.23 -13.34
C PHE A 121 9.49 -10.60 -13.90
N SER A 122 9.87 -11.71 -13.23
CA SER A 122 9.42 -13.07 -13.55
C SER A 122 7.93 -13.33 -13.25
N TRP A 123 7.21 -12.41 -12.61
CA TRP A 123 5.80 -12.62 -12.20
C TRP A 123 4.75 -12.24 -13.25
N ARG A 124 5.17 -11.79 -14.45
CA ARG A 124 4.30 -11.74 -15.62
C ARG A 124 4.89 -12.55 -16.76
N LYS A 125 4.75 -13.88 -16.70
CA LYS A 125 4.51 -14.74 -17.87
C LYS A 125 3.92 -16.09 -17.43
N GLY A 126 2.68 -16.33 -17.85
CA GLY A 126 1.96 -17.60 -17.71
C GLY A 126 0.45 -17.36 -17.79
N PRO A 127 -0.26 -17.79 -18.85
CA PRO A 127 -1.69 -17.55 -19.01
C PRO A 127 -2.49 -18.37 -18.00
N GLN A 128 -3.70 -17.88 -17.69
CA GLN A 128 -4.77 -18.75 -17.25
C GLN A 128 -5.14 -19.67 -18.42
N GLU A 129 -4.77 -20.94 -18.31
CA GLU A 129 -5.50 -22.07 -18.89
C GLU A 129 -5.75 -23.08 -17.77
#